data_AF-A0A8J8ESW4-F1
#
_entry.id   AF-A0A8J8ESW4-F1
#
_cell.length_a   1.000
_cell.length_b   1.000
_cell.length_c   1.000
_cell.angle_alpha   90.00
_cell.angle_beta   90.00
_cell.angle_gamma   90.00
#
_symmetry.space_group_name_H-M   'P 1'
#
loop_
_entity.id
_entity.type
_entity.pdbx_description
1 polymer ?
#
loop_
_entity_poly.entity_id
_entity_poly.type
_entity_poly.pdbx_seq_one_letter_code
_entity_poly.pdbx_strand_id
1 'polypeptide(L)'
;MKMAEAVEKSGLVHYGEVVEEFEVPVRGFLFKGGKLEGVYIKGGIIPVTVELPKDINEAVLRGKAQKKLLIREVRYKGKGTIEVYIQDGYRVWPIHEVDFEEPS
;
A
#
# COMPACT_ATOMS: atom_id res chain seq x y z
N MET A 1 -4.02 -28.39 -18.15
CA MET A 1 -3.39 -27.11 -18.52
C MET A 1 -4.12 -26.01 -17.76
N LYS A 2 -3.45 -25.38 -16.79
CA LYS A 2 -3.48 -23.94 -16.52
C LYS A 2 -2.44 -23.70 -15.43
N MET A 3 -1.34 -23.10 -15.87
CA MET A 3 -0.27 -22.63 -15.01
C MET A 3 -0.88 -21.57 -14.08
N ALA A 4 -0.76 -21.77 -12.77
CA ALA A 4 -0.82 -20.65 -11.85
C ALA A 4 0.51 -19.92 -12.07
N GLU A 5 0.46 -18.88 -12.90
CA GLU A 5 1.56 -17.92 -13.03
C GLU A 5 1.78 -17.33 -11.64
N ALA A 6 2.82 -17.83 -10.97
CA ALA A 6 3.42 -17.16 -9.84
C ALA A 6 3.88 -15.79 -10.36
N VAL A 7 3.16 -14.74 -10.01
CA VAL A 7 3.60 -13.36 -10.21
C VAL A 7 4.70 -13.10 -9.17
N GLU A 8 5.88 -13.67 -9.45
CA GLU A 8 7.15 -13.33 -8.83
C GLU A 8 7.58 -11.93 -9.33
N LYS A 9 6.90 -10.88 -8.88
CA LYS A 9 7.30 -9.49 -9.15
C LYS A 9 7.14 -8.59 -7.92
N SER A 10 7.78 -8.98 -6.83
CA SER A 10 8.36 -8.09 -5.79
C SER A 10 8.70 -8.99 -4.63
N GLY A 11 9.91 -8.92 -4.07
CA GLY A 11 10.41 -9.81 -3.01
C GLY A 11 9.74 -9.65 -1.64
N LEU A 12 8.41 -9.64 -1.58
CA LEU A 12 7.60 -9.73 -0.38
C LEU A 12 6.89 -11.09 -0.42
N VAL A 13 7.40 -12.05 0.36
CA VAL A 13 6.75 -13.34 0.54
C VAL A 13 5.51 -13.12 1.42
N HIS A 14 4.36 -12.86 0.80
CA HIS A 14 3.07 -12.89 1.50
C HIS A 14 2.55 -14.33 1.53
N TYR A 15 2.23 -14.85 2.71
CA TYR A 15 1.66 -16.19 2.89
C TYR A 15 0.14 -16.24 2.57
N GLY A 16 -0.44 -15.16 2.05
CA GLY A 16 -1.85 -15.03 1.68
C GLY A 16 -2.06 -14.95 0.18
N GLU A 17 -3.29 -15.26 -0.27
CA GLU A 17 -3.70 -15.13 -1.67
C GLU A 17 -4.08 -13.67 -1.95
N VAL A 18 -3.46 -13.04 -2.94
CA VAL A 18 -3.86 -11.72 -3.43
C VAL A 18 -5.10 -11.88 -4.30
N VAL A 19 -6.21 -11.31 -3.87
CA VAL A 19 -7.52 -11.45 -4.51
C VAL A 19 -7.75 -10.35 -5.53
N GLU A 20 -7.36 -9.13 -5.16
CA GLU A 20 -7.47 -7.95 -6.02
C GLU A 20 -6.26 -7.05 -5.81
N GLU A 21 -5.78 -6.46 -6.89
CA GLU A 21 -4.69 -5.49 -6.90
C GLU A 21 -5.04 -4.34 -7.86
N PHE A 22 -4.93 -3.10 -7.39
CA PHE A 22 -5.16 -1.93 -8.24
C PHE A 22 -4.34 -0.71 -7.80
N GLU A 23 -4.09 0.19 -8.76
CA GLU A 23 -3.39 1.45 -8.53
C GLU A 23 -4.36 2.61 -8.32
N VAL A 24 -4.11 3.44 -7.31
CA VAL A 24 -4.88 4.65 -7.02
C VAL A 24 -4.01 5.90 -7.16
N PRO A 25 -4.43 6.93 -7.94
CA PRO A 25 -3.67 8.16 -8.08
C PRO A 25 -3.71 9.00 -6.80
N VAL A 26 -2.55 9.48 -6.38
CA VAL A 26 -2.38 10.38 -5.24
C VAL A 26 -2.67 11.81 -5.66
N ARG A 27 -3.49 12.49 -4.87
CA ARG A 27 -3.86 13.91 -5.01
C ARG A 27 -2.98 14.83 -4.16
N GLY A 28 -2.45 14.32 -3.06
CA GLY A 28 -1.60 15.09 -2.15
C GLY A 28 -1.17 14.26 -0.94
N PHE A 29 -0.37 14.88 -0.08
CA PHE A 29 0.20 14.26 1.12
C PHE A 29 -0.06 15.14 2.33
N LEU A 30 -0.39 14.53 3.46
CA LEU A 30 -0.55 15.19 4.76
C LEU A 30 0.72 14.96 5.59
N PHE A 31 1.34 16.05 6.03
CA PHE A 31 2.52 16.00 6.88
C PHE A 31 2.27 16.62 8.26
N LYS A 32 2.85 16.02 9.29
CA LYS A 32 2.89 16.57 10.65
C LYS A 32 4.27 16.35 11.25
N GLY A 33 4.92 17.42 11.69
CA GLY A 33 6.26 17.32 12.28
C GLY A 33 7.32 16.69 11.35
N GLY A 34 7.17 16.82 10.03
CA GLY A 34 8.06 16.21 9.04
C GLY A 34 7.82 14.71 8.77
N LYS A 35 6.81 14.11 9.39
CA LYS A 35 6.36 12.74 9.12
C LYS A 35 5.13 12.74 8.20
N LEU A 36 5.06 11.76 7.31
CA LEU A 36 3.89 11.52 6.49
C LEU A 36 2.81 10.85 7.34
N GLU A 37 1.65 11.51 7.47
CA GLU A 37 0.53 11.05 8.30
C GLU A 37 -0.65 10.58 7.46
N GLY A 38 -0.72 10.96 6.19
CA GLY A 38 -1.80 10.53 5.33
C GLY A 38 -1.60 10.86 3.87
N VAL A 39 -2.34 10.17 3.02
CA VAL A 39 -2.31 10.33 1.57
C VAL A 39 -3.70 10.66 1.07
N TYR A 40 -3.83 11.77 0.36
CA TYR A 40 -5.09 12.19 -0.25
C TYR A 40 -5.32 11.45 -1.56
N ILE A 41 -6.47 10.81 -1.69
CA ILE A 41 -6.97 10.18 -2.91
C ILE A 41 -8.35 10.75 -3.25
N LYS A 42 -8.94 10.38 -4.40
CA LYS A 42 -10.27 10.88 -4.80
C LYS A 42 -11.35 10.55 -3.75
N GLY A 43 -11.24 9.41 -3.07
CA GLY A 43 -12.20 8.93 -2.08
C GLY A 43 -12.01 9.44 -0.65
N GLY A 44 -10.96 10.24 -0.37
CA GLY A 44 -10.67 10.72 0.99
C GLY A 44 -9.18 10.67 1.33
N ILE A 45 -8.89 10.48 2.62
CA ILE A 45 -7.52 10.39 3.15
C ILE A 45 -7.30 8.96 3.63
N ILE A 46 -6.23 8.32 3.16
CA ILE A 46 -5.72 7.09 3.74
C ILE A 46 -4.70 7.48 4.81
N PRO A 47 -4.93 7.17 6.10
CA PRO A 47 -3.97 7.46 7.15
C PRO A 47 -2.75 6.55 7.01
N VAL A 48 -1.58 7.09 7.32
CA VAL A 48 -0.37 6.28 7.48
C VAL A 48 -0.35 5.75 8.91
N THR A 49 -0.45 4.43 9.06
CA THR A 49 -0.52 3.75 10.37
C THR A 49 0.77 3.04 10.75
N VAL A 50 1.76 3.01 9.86
CA VAL A 50 3.07 2.40 10.09
C VAL A 50 4.17 3.44 10.09
N GLU A 51 5.23 3.21 10.86
CA GLU A 51 6.39 4.10 10.85
C GLU A 51 7.21 3.90 9.58
N LEU A 52 7.24 4.93 8.74
CA LEU A 52 8.03 4.92 7.53
C LEU A 52 9.50 5.28 7.80
N PRO A 53 10.44 4.66 7.09
CA PRO A 53 11.83 5.08 7.11
C PRO A 53 12.01 6.56 6.77
N LYS A 54 13.05 7.18 7.33
CA LYS A 54 13.30 8.62 7.18
C LYS A 54 13.50 9.03 5.73
N ASP A 55 14.21 8.22 4.94
CA ASP A 55 14.46 8.47 3.52
C ASP A 55 13.16 8.51 2.70
N ILE A 56 12.17 7.70 3.06
CA ILE A 56 10.85 7.70 2.41
C ILE A 56 10.07 8.97 2.76
N ASN A 57 10.03 9.35 4.05
CA ASN A 57 9.43 10.62 4.46
C ASN A 57 10.05 11.80 3.69
N GLU A 58 11.38 11.84 3.59
CA GLU A 58 12.08 12.87 2.84
C GLU A 58 11.81 12.81 1.33
N ALA A 59 11.74 11.63 0.73
CA ALA A 59 11.46 11.46 -0.69
C ALA A 59 10.07 11.98 -1.06
N VAL A 60 9.05 11.67 -0.24
CA VAL A 60 7.68 12.16 -0.44
C VAL A 60 7.63 13.68 -0.21
N LEU A 61 8.27 14.18 0.85
CA LEU A 61 8.30 15.61 1.15
C LEU A 61 8.98 16.44 0.05
N ARG A 62 10.06 15.90 -0.55
CA ARG A 62 10.77 16.53 -1.67
C ARG A 62 10.09 16.31 -3.02
N GLY A 63 8.93 15.65 -3.06
CA GLY A 63 8.16 15.38 -4.28
C GLY A 63 8.83 14.41 -5.25
N LYS A 64 9.74 13.57 -4.75
CA LYS A 64 10.49 12.58 -5.56
C LYS A 64 9.81 11.22 -5.63
N ALA A 65 8.92 10.92 -4.69
CA ALA A 65 8.14 9.68 -4.71
C ALA A 65 7.07 9.70 -5.82
N GLN A 66 6.73 8.54 -6.36
CA GLN A 66 5.64 8.43 -7.32
C GLN A 66 4.29 8.80 -6.69
N LYS A 67 3.40 9.36 -7.50
CA LYS A 67 2.06 9.81 -7.07
C LYS A 67 1.00 8.73 -7.26
N LYS A 68 1.33 7.47 -6.93
CA LYS A 68 0.42 6.35 -7.01
C LYS A 68 0.55 5.50 -5.75
N LEU A 69 -0.59 4.99 -5.28
CA LEU A 69 -0.66 3.96 -4.27
C LEU A 69 -0.99 2.63 -4.94
N LEU A 70 -0.41 1.56 -4.42
CA LEU A 70 -0.83 0.20 -4.72
C LEU A 70 -1.74 -0.26 -3.59
N ILE A 71 -2.94 -0.74 -3.92
CA ILE A 71 -3.88 -1.31 -2.96
C ILE A 71 -4.05 -2.79 -3.29
N ARG A 72 -3.96 -3.64 -2.27
CA ARG A 72 -4.13 -5.08 -2.36
C ARG A 72 -5.19 -5.56 -1.38
N GLU A 73 -6.10 -6.40 -1.85
CA GLU A 73 -6.88 -7.27 -0.98
C GLU A 73 -6.15 -8.61 -0.87
N VAL A 74 -5.77 -8.97 0.35
CA VAL A 74 -5.09 -10.23 0.66
C VAL A 74 -5.97 -11.07 1.55
N ARG A 75 -6.06 -12.37 1.25
CA ARG A 75 -6.78 -13.34 2.08
C ARG A 75 -5.84 -14.30 2.77
N TYR A 76 -6.03 -14.45 4.07
CA TYR A 76 -5.28 -15.39 4.89
C TYR A 76 -6.19 -16.10 5.88
N LYS A 77 -6.34 -17.43 5.73
CA LYS A 77 -7.09 -18.31 6.65
C LYS A 77 -8.53 -17.82 6.96
N GLY A 78 -9.24 -17.31 5.95
CA GLY A 78 -10.61 -16.80 6.10
C GLY A 78 -10.73 -15.38 6.66
N LYS A 79 -9.61 -14.66 6.80
CA LYS A 79 -9.59 -13.21 7.08
C LYS A 79 -9.16 -12.44 5.84
N GLY A 80 -9.82 -11.32 5.58
CA GLY A 80 -9.42 -10.36 4.55
C GLY A 80 -8.62 -9.22 5.16
N THR A 81 -7.59 -8.78 4.46
CA THR A 81 -6.78 -7.62 4.83
C THR A 81 -6.64 -6.73 3.60
N ILE A 82 -6.88 -5.42 3.76
CA ILE A 82 -6.53 -4.42 2.75
C ILE A 82 -5.16 -3.85 3.11
N GLU A 83 -4.20 -4.04 2.21
CA GLU A 83 -2.84 -3.51 2.33
C GLU A 83 -2.67 -2.35 1.33
N VAL A 84 -2.13 -1.23 1.79
CA VAL A 84 -1.87 -0.04 0.97
C VAL A 84 -0.39 0.29 1.00
N TYR A 85 0.20 0.51 -0.18
CA TYR A 85 1.61 0.79 -0.35
C TYR A 85 1.88 2.09 -1.10
N ILE A 86 2.95 2.77 -0.71
CA ILE A 86 3.63 3.73 -1.59
C ILE A 86 4.58 2.94 -2.49
N GLN A 87 4.46 3.14 -3.80
CA GLN A 87 5.38 2.58 -4.78
C GLN A 87 6.38 3.65 -5.24
N ASP A 88 7.66 3.31 -5.27
CA ASP A 88 8.72 4.13 -5.83
C ASP A 88 9.67 3.27 -6.67
N GLY A 89 9.41 3.23 -7.98
CA GLY A 89 10.12 2.33 -8.89
C GLY A 89 9.88 0.85 -8.53
N TYR A 90 10.94 0.17 -8.09
CA TYR A 90 10.90 -1.23 -7.65
C TYR A 90 10.69 -1.39 -6.13
N ARG A 91 10.61 -0.28 -5.38
CA ARG A 91 10.39 -0.31 -3.94
C ARG A 91 8.91 -0.12 -3.64
N VAL A 92 8.41 -0.90 -2.70
CA VAL A 92 7.06 -0.77 -2.15
C VAL A 92 7.16 -0.69 -0.64
N TRP A 93 6.43 0.24 -0.05
CA TRP A 93 6.42 0.48 1.39
C TRP A 93 4.99 0.44 1.89
N PRO A 94 4.63 -0.46 2.82
CA PRO A 94 3.31 -0.44 3.41
C PRO A 94 3.12 0.89 4.12
N ILE A 95 1.93 1.47 4.01
CA ILE A 95 1.53 2.68 4.73
C ILE A 95 0.29 2.44 5.59
N HIS A 96 -0.55 1.48 5.21
CA HIS A 96 -1.79 1.22 5.88
C HIS A 96 -2.18 -0.24 5.69
N GLU A 97 -2.70 -0.84 6.76
CA GLU A 97 -3.23 -2.20 6.77
C GLU A 97 -4.51 -2.18 7.60
N VAL A 98 -5.57 -2.78 7.08
CA VAL A 98 -6.84 -2.93 7.80
C VAL A 98 -7.41 -4.33 7.58
N ASP A 99 -7.66 -5.03 8.67
CA ASP A 99 -8.33 -6.32 8.66
C ASP A 99 -9.85 -6.13 8.59
N PHE A 100 -10.51 -7.04 7.88
CA PHE A 100 -11.96 -7.12 7.84
C PHE A 100 -12.44 -8.58 7.88
N GLU A 101 -13.62 -8.77 8.47
CA GLU A 101 -14.34 -10.03 8.42
C GLU A 101 -15.38 -9.95 7.30
N GLU A 102 -15.48 -10.98 6.47
CA GLU A 102 -16.53 -11.02 5.45
C GLU A 102 -17.92 -11.07 6.13
N PRO A 103 -18.91 -10.31 5.64
CA PRO A 103 -20.28 -10.49 6.08
C PRO A 103 -20.72 -11.92 5.76
N SER A 104 -21.20 -12.62 6.78
CA SER A 104 -21.70 -14.00 6.70
C SER A 104 -22.98 -14.14 5.87
#